data_AF-A0A920QGZ3-F1
#
_entry.id   AF-A0A920QGZ3-F1
#
_cell.length_a   1.000
_cell.length_b   1.000
_cell.length_c   1.000
_cell.angle_alpha   90.00
_cell.angle_beta   90.00
_cell.angle_gamma   90.00
#
_symmetry.space_group_name_H-M   'P 1'
#
loop_
_entity.id
_entity.type
_entity.pdbx_description
1 polymer ?
#
loop_
_entity_poly.entity_id
_entity_poly.type
_entity_poly.pdbx_seq_one_letter_code
_entity_poly.pdbx_strand_id
1 'polypeptide(L)'
;MSTSGKPSSANVPPHEVASYHPRGSTAVFTKERGDSVREMSTAFKRWFLHERDVGGIISAGGSGGTALVTPAMRDLPVGVPKVMISTVASGDVGDYVGPSDIMMMYSVTDIQGLNQFQNEFLKMVLTLSLEW
;
A
#
# COMPACT_ATOMS: atom_id res chain seq x y z
N MET A 1 -0.95 -5.87 -0.52
CA MET A 1 -0.30 -6.17 0.78
C MET A 1 -1.33 -6.73 1.72
N SER A 2 -1.28 -8.04 1.92
CA SER A 2 -2.13 -8.69 2.91
C SER A 2 -1.48 -8.66 4.28
N THR A 3 -2.29 -8.42 5.31
CA THR A 3 -1.89 -8.54 6.72
C THR A 3 -2.44 -9.81 7.36
N SER A 4 -3.06 -10.71 6.59
CA SER A 4 -3.71 -11.93 7.12
C SER A 4 -2.75 -13.11 7.33
N GLY A 5 -1.50 -13.00 6.90
CA GLY A 5 -0.50 -14.07 6.98
C GLY A 5 -0.72 -15.23 6.00
N LYS A 6 -1.77 -15.17 5.16
CA LYS A 6 -2.02 -16.17 4.11
C LYS A 6 -1.00 -16.07 2.97
N PRO A 7 -0.70 -17.18 2.27
CA PRO A 7 0.09 -17.16 1.04
C PRO A 7 -0.52 -16.22 0.01
N SER A 8 0.32 -15.48 -0.70
CA SER A 8 -0.08 -14.54 -1.74
C SER A 8 0.63 -14.88 -3.03
N SER A 9 -0.07 -14.76 -4.16
CA SER A 9 0.49 -14.88 -5.51
C SER A 9 1.14 -13.59 -6.02
N ALA A 10 1.24 -12.56 -5.16
CA ALA A 10 1.91 -11.31 -5.52
C ALA A 10 3.40 -11.55 -5.83
N ASN A 11 3.92 -10.84 -6.84
CA ASN A 11 5.34 -10.90 -7.21
C ASN A 11 6.26 -10.51 -6.04
N VAL A 12 5.80 -9.60 -5.19
CA VAL A 12 6.41 -9.29 -3.90
C VAL A 12 5.42 -9.72 -2.82
N PRO A 13 5.65 -10.88 -2.18
CA PRO A 13 4.70 -11.41 -1.23
C PRO A 13 4.74 -10.65 0.11
N PRO A 14 3.63 -10.59 0.87
CA PRO A 14 3.56 -9.79 2.10
C PRO A 14 4.58 -10.19 3.18
N HIS A 15 4.99 -11.45 3.23
CA HIS A 15 6.01 -11.91 4.19
C HIS A 15 7.40 -11.36 3.86
N GLU A 16 7.71 -11.16 2.57
CA GLU A 16 8.95 -10.51 2.14
C GLU A 16 8.95 -9.06 2.61
N VAL A 17 7.86 -8.33 2.37
CA VAL A 17 7.73 -6.94 2.83
C VAL A 17 7.79 -6.85 4.35
N ALA A 18 7.08 -7.74 5.06
CA ALA A 18 7.08 -7.80 6.51
C ALA A 18 8.48 -8.05 7.10
N SER A 19 9.39 -8.71 6.35
CA SER A 19 10.76 -8.95 6.80
C SER A 19 11.59 -7.66 6.95
N TYR A 20 11.20 -6.57 6.31
CA TYR A 20 11.85 -5.25 6.43
C TYR A 20 11.42 -4.48 7.69
N HIS A 21 10.52 -5.05 8.49
CA HIS A 21 10.08 -4.45 9.73
C HIS A 21 11.20 -4.43 10.79
N PRO A 22 11.45 -3.31 11.52
CA PRO A 22 12.54 -3.20 12.51
C PRO A 22 12.48 -4.23 13.63
N ARG A 23 11.28 -4.70 13.97
CA ARG A 23 11.05 -5.70 15.03
C ARG A 23 10.88 -7.12 14.48
N GLY A 24 11.19 -7.33 13.20
CA GLY A 24 10.93 -8.58 12.48
C GLY A 24 9.48 -8.74 12.02
N SER A 25 9.24 -9.77 11.20
CA SER A 25 7.96 -10.02 10.52
C SER A 25 6.81 -10.38 11.47
N THR A 26 7.11 -10.91 12.66
CA THR A 26 6.10 -11.25 13.68
C THR A 26 5.39 -10.03 14.25
N ALA A 27 6.00 -8.85 14.18
CA ALA A 27 5.36 -7.60 14.61
C ALA A 27 4.23 -7.17 13.66
N VAL A 28 4.22 -7.68 12.42
CA VAL A 28 3.27 -7.28 11.39
C VAL A 28 1.98 -8.10 11.44
N PHE A 29 2.08 -9.40 11.74
CA PHE A 29 0.93 -10.31 11.76
C PHE A 29 0.37 -10.41 13.19
N THR A 30 -0.39 -9.39 13.59
CA THR A 30 -1.05 -9.34 14.90
C THR A 30 -2.50 -9.78 14.81
N LYS A 31 -3.18 -9.96 15.96
CA LYS A 31 -4.62 -10.26 15.99
C LYS A 31 -5.48 -9.02 15.73
N GLU A 32 -4.94 -7.83 16.01
CA GLU A 32 -5.63 -6.56 15.84
C GLU A 32 -5.34 -5.99 14.45
N ARG A 33 -6.41 -5.85 13.65
CA ARG A 33 -6.29 -5.39 12.25
C ARG A 33 -5.60 -4.04 12.14
N GLY A 34 -5.94 -3.10 13.02
CA GLY A 34 -5.36 -1.75 13.02
C GLY A 34 -3.84 -1.78 13.26
N ASP A 35 -3.40 -2.56 14.24
CA ASP A 35 -1.98 -2.74 14.54
C ASP A 35 -1.27 -3.40 13.36
N SER A 36 -1.84 -4.46 12.78
CA SER A 36 -1.24 -5.13 11.63
C SER A 36 -1.07 -4.19 10.43
N VAL A 37 -2.04 -3.32 10.16
CA VAL A 37 -1.95 -2.30 9.10
C VAL A 37 -0.83 -1.30 9.39
N ARG A 38 -0.73 -0.82 10.64
CA ARG A 38 0.29 0.15 11.07
C ARG A 38 1.71 -0.43 10.97
N GLU A 39 1.90 -1.65 11.45
CA GLU A 39 3.19 -2.33 11.43
C GLU A 39 3.57 -2.74 10.00
N MET A 40 2.60 -3.18 9.19
CA MET A 40 2.83 -3.42 7.76
C MET A 40 3.19 -2.14 7.01
N SER A 41 2.59 -0.99 7.34
CA SER A 41 2.94 0.30 6.76
C SER A 41 4.42 0.65 7.02
N THR A 42 4.88 0.41 8.26
CA THR A 42 6.28 0.60 8.65
C THR A 42 7.21 -0.31 7.86
N ALA A 43 6.85 -1.59 7.70
CA ALA A 43 7.61 -2.55 6.94
C ALA A 43 7.66 -2.18 5.44
N PHE A 44 6.50 -1.82 4.88
CA PHE A 44 6.34 -1.43 3.49
C PHE A 44 7.17 -0.19 3.15
N LYS A 45 7.10 0.86 3.96
CA LYS A 45 7.90 2.07 3.79
C LYS A 45 9.39 1.75 3.71
N ARG A 46 9.90 0.84 4.56
CA ARG A 46 11.31 0.44 4.57
C ARG A 46 11.70 -0.40 3.37
N TRP A 47 10.88 -1.38 3.01
CA TRP A 47 11.06 -2.18 1.80
C TRP A 47 11.09 -1.28 0.57
N PHE A 48 10.14 -0.35 0.48
CA PHE A 48 9.98 0.56 -0.64
C PHE A 48 11.16 1.52 -0.81
N LEU A 49 11.74 2.02 0.28
CA LEU A 49 12.96 2.84 0.25
C LEU A 49 14.23 2.03 -0.08
N HIS A 50 14.22 0.71 0.13
CA HIS A 50 15.31 -0.17 -0.31
C HIS A 50 15.27 -0.40 -1.81
N GLU A 51 14.08 -0.32 -2.40
CA GLU A 51 13.88 -0.57 -3.82
C GLU A 51 14.53 0.54 -4.65
N ARG A 52 15.52 0.16 -5.45
CA ARG A 52 16.15 1.07 -6.42
C ARG A 52 15.27 1.11 -7.68
N ASP A 53 15.22 2.29 -8.31
CA ASP A 53 14.53 2.55 -9.59
C ASP A 53 12.99 2.59 -9.54
N VAL A 54 12.43 3.26 -8.52
CA VAL A 54 11.00 3.57 -8.48
C VAL A 54 10.71 4.86 -9.26
N GLY A 55 10.10 4.71 -10.44
CA GLY A 55 9.66 5.84 -11.28
C GLY A 55 8.28 6.40 -10.93
N GLY A 56 7.51 5.73 -10.07
CA GLY A 56 6.16 6.12 -9.69
C GLY A 56 5.46 5.05 -8.85
N ILE A 57 4.30 5.38 -8.30
CA ILE A 57 3.49 4.45 -7.50
C ILE A 57 1.99 4.62 -7.77
N ILE A 58 1.29 3.51 -7.95
CA ILE A 58 -0.17 3.47 -8.07
C ILE A 58 -0.67 2.41 -7.08
N SER A 59 -1.67 2.76 -6.29
CA SER A 59 -2.29 1.85 -5.32
C SER A 59 -3.80 1.96 -5.33
N ALA A 60 -4.47 0.87 -4.96
CA ALA A 60 -5.91 0.81 -4.80
C ALA A 60 -6.27 0.12 -3.48
N GLY A 61 -7.19 0.68 -2.70
CA GLY A 61 -7.65 0.05 -1.47
C GLY A 61 -8.72 0.83 -0.71
N GLY A 62 -9.34 0.17 0.27
CA GLY A 62 -10.16 0.86 1.27
C GLY A 62 -9.29 1.58 2.32
N SER A 63 -9.92 2.13 3.35
CA SER A 63 -9.25 2.91 4.42
C SER A 63 -7.95 2.29 4.95
N GLY A 64 -7.94 0.98 5.23
CA GLY A 64 -6.75 0.28 5.71
C GLY A 64 -5.61 0.20 4.70
N GLY A 65 -5.91 -0.04 3.42
CA GLY A 65 -4.90 -0.07 2.35
C GLY A 65 -4.36 1.33 2.06
N THR A 66 -5.24 2.33 2.07
CA THR A 66 -4.88 3.75 1.94
C THR A 66 -3.95 4.19 3.07
N ALA A 67 -4.29 3.86 4.32
CA ALA A 67 -3.45 4.15 5.50
C ALA A 67 -2.09 3.41 5.45
N LEU A 68 -2.05 2.21 4.88
CA LEU A 68 -0.83 1.40 4.77
C LEU A 68 0.17 1.99 3.78
N VAL A 69 -0.31 2.37 2.59
CA VAL A 69 0.56 2.71 1.44
C VAL A 69 0.95 4.19 1.40
N THR A 70 0.03 5.08 1.77
CA THR A 70 0.26 6.53 1.64
C THR A 70 1.44 7.08 2.45
N PRO A 71 1.86 6.50 3.60
CA PRO A 71 3.10 6.91 4.26
C PRO A 71 4.36 6.69 3.41
N ALA A 72 4.42 5.64 2.58
CA ALA A 72 5.54 5.41 1.68
C ALA A 72 5.46 6.28 0.42
N MET A 73 4.24 6.56 -0.07
CA MET A 73 4.03 7.50 -1.18
C MET A 73 4.55 8.90 -0.83
N ARG A 74 4.30 9.35 0.41
CA ARG A 74 4.75 10.67 0.91
C ARG A 74 6.27 10.81 1.02
N ASP A 75 7.02 9.70 1.07
CA ASP A 75 8.49 9.74 1.12
C ASP A 75 9.13 9.90 -0.25
N LEU A 76 8.38 9.69 -1.34
CA LEU A 76 8.88 9.91 -2.68
C LEU A 76 9.02 11.40 -2.96
N PRO A 77 10.06 11.83 -3.72
CA PRO A 77 10.20 13.21 -4.15
C PRO A 77 8.95 13.74 -4.87
N VAL A 78 8.61 15.00 -4.64
CA VAL A 78 7.59 15.71 -5.42
C VAL A 78 7.99 15.70 -6.90
N GLY A 79 7.02 15.47 -7.78
CA GLY A 79 7.21 15.30 -9.23
C GLY A 79 7.26 13.84 -9.67
N VAL A 80 7.55 12.89 -8.77
CA VAL A 80 7.37 11.45 -9.04
C VAL A 80 5.86 11.13 -9.07
N PRO A 81 5.31 10.52 -10.13
CA PRO A 81 3.89 10.19 -10.21
C PRO A 81 3.40 9.30 -9.05
N LYS A 82 2.36 9.73 -8.33
CA LYS A 82 1.75 9.00 -7.20
C LYS A 82 0.22 9.04 -7.30
N VAL A 83 -0.42 7.88 -7.44
CA VAL A 83 -1.89 7.77 -7.55
C VAL A 83 -2.43 6.78 -6.51
N MET A 84 -3.46 7.19 -5.77
CA MET A 84 -4.15 6.37 -4.80
C MET A 84 -5.64 6.33 -5.14
N ILE A 85 -6.11 5.16 -5.55
CA ILE A 85 -7.53 4.88 -5.82
C ILE A 85 -8.16 4.35 -4.54
N SER A 86 -9.12 5.07 -3.96
CA SER A 86 -9.57 4.82 -2.61
C SER A 86 -11.05 5.08 -2.39
N THR A 87 -11.70 4.21 -1.62
CA THR A 87 -13.08 4.43 -1.16
C THR A 87 -13.19 5.58 -0.17
N VAL A 88 -12.08 6.01 0.44
CA VAL A 88 -12.06 7.17 1.35
C VAL A 88 -11.65 8.48 0.66
N ALA A 89 -11.45 8.47 -0.67
CA ALA A 89 -11.07 9.69 -1.39
C ALA A 89 -12.19 10.74 -1.48
N SER A 90 -13.43 10.40 -1.14
CA SER A 90 -14.56 11.33 -1.05
C SER A 90 -14.66 12.06 0.31
N GLY A 91 -13.82 11.71 1.29
CA GLY A 91 -13.78 12.32 2.63
C GLY A 91 -12.59 13.27 2.83
N ASP A 92 -12.23 13.52 4.10
CA ASP A 92 -10.99 14.22 4.43
C ASP A 92 -9.79 13.33 4.12
N VAL A 93 -8.94 13.80 3.19
CA VAL A 93 -7.75 13.09 2.74
C VAL A 93 -6.44 13.70 3.23
N GLY A 94 -6.50 14.74 4.08
CA GLY A 94 -5.32 15.48 4.54
C GLY A 94 -4.24 14.59 5.15
N ASP A 95 -4.63 13.62 5.99
CA ASP A 95 -3.70 12.69 6.64
C ASP A 95 -3.10 11.64 5.70
N TYR A 96 -3.75 11.37 4.57
CA TYR A 96 -3.25 10.46 3.54
C TYR A 96 -2.27 11.17 2.60
N VAL A 97 -2.65 12.35 2.10
CA VAL A 97 -1.86 13.11 1.12
C VAL A 97 -0.68 13.83 1.78
N GLY A 98 -0.90 14.44 2.94
CA GLY A 98 0.11 15.27 3.61
C GLY A 98 0.66 16.38 2.71
N PRO A 99 1.91 16.82 2.92
CA PRO A 99 2.58 17.82 2.07
C PRO A 99 3.20 17.16 0.80
N SER A 100 2.44 16.31 0.11
CA SER A 100 2.87 15.62 -1.12
C SER A 100 1.86 15.82 -2.25
N ASP A 101 2.28 15.56 -3.48
CA ASP A 101 1.52 15.56 -4.73
C ASP A 101 0.84 14.21 -5.01
N ILE A 102 0.22 13.58 -4.00
CA ILE A 102 -0.54 12.34 -4.19
C ILE A 102 -1.89 12.65 -4.84
N MET A 103 -2.15 12.07 -6.01
CA MET A 103 -3.47 12.10 -6.63
C MET A 103 -4.39 11.10 -5.94
N MET A 104 -5.43 11.59 -5.27
CA MET A 104 -6.50 10.76 -4.70
C MET A 104 -7.65 10.61 -5.71
N MET A 105 -7.99 9.39 -6.08
CA MET A 105 -9.12 9.08 -6.97
C MET A 105 -10.16 8.26 -6.23
N TYR A 106 -11.43 8.66 -6.30
CA TYR A 106 -12.52 7.92 -5.68
C TYR A 106 -12.87 6.64 -6.44
N SER A 107 -12.85 5.49 -5.77
CA SER A 107 -13.36 4.24 -6.33
C SER A 107 -14.88 4.22 -6.24
N VAL A 108 -15.56 4.48 -7.37
CA VAL A 108 -17.03 4.54 -7.47
C VAL A 108 -17.71 3.23 -7.08
N THR A 109 -17.01 2.10 -7.22
CA THR A 109 -17.46 0.77 -6.81
C THR A 109 -16.47 0.16 -5.82
N ASP A 110 -16.99 -0.61 -4.86
CA ASP A 110 -16.18 -1.35 -3.88
C ASP A 110 -15.14 -2.20 -4.63
N ILE A 111 -13.88 -2.17 -4.19
CA ILE A 111 -12.70 -2.73 -4.89
C ILE A 111 -12.75 -4.29 -4.95
N GLN A 112 -13.90 -4.90 -4.64
CA GLN A 112 -14.16 -6.34 -4.75
C GLN A 112 -14.06 -6.92 -6.17
N GLY A 113 -13.82 -6.11 -7.21
CA GLY A 113 -13.88 -6.54 -8.62
C GLY A 113 -12.64 -6.32 -9.50
N LEU A 114 -11.55 -5.70 -9.03
CA LEU A 114 -10.39 -5.35 -9.89
C LEU A 114 -9.28 -6.44 -9.93
N ASN A 115 -9.68 -7.70 -10.07
CA ASN A 115 -8.76 -8.85 -10.19
C ASN A 115 -8.15 -9.04 -11.60
N GLN A 116 -8.14 -8.04 -12.50
CA GLN A 116 -7.78 -8.26 -13.91
C GLN A 116 -6.84 -7.27 -14.62
N PHE A 117 -6.21 -6.31 -13.94
CA PHE A 117 -5.16 -5.50 -14.60
C PHE A 117 -3.78 -6.12 -14.38
N GLN A 118 -3.48 -7.13 -15.21
CA GLN A 118 -2.15 -7.70 -15.38
C GLN A 118 -1.49 -7.12 -16.65
N ASN A 119 -0.21 -6.77 -16.52
CA ASN A 119 0.81 -6.55 -17.56
C ASN A 119 0.85 -5.18 -18.27
N GLU A 120 1.72 -4.27 -17.82
CA GLU A 120 2.97 -3.88 -18.51
C GLU A 120 3.79 -2.90 -17.66
N PHE A 121 5.03 -2.66 -18.07
CA PHE A 121 6.24 -2.47 -17.28
C PHE A 121 6.48 -1.04 -16.70
N LEU A 122 6.52 -0.90 -15.37
CA LEU A 122 7.21 0.12 -14.54
C LEU A 122 6.79 -0.18 -13.09
N LYS A 123 7.70 -0.63 -12.20
CA LYS A 123 7.42 -1.27 -10.88
C LYS A 123 6.25 -0.63 -10.11
N MET A 124 5.04 -1.11 -10.41
CA MET A 124 3.77 -0.69 -9.85
C MET A 124 3.52 -1.56 -8.63
N VAL A 125 3.74 -1.03 -7.42
CA VAL A 125 3.39 -1.73 -6.19
C VAL A 125 1.87 -1.78 -6.05
N LEU A 126 1.24 -2.78 -6.69
CA LEU A 126 -0.16 -3.12 -6.47
C LEU A 126 -0.31 -3.78 -5.09
N THR A 127 -0.62 -2.94 -4.10
CA THR A 127 -0.96 -3.38 -2.76
C THR A 127 -2.44 -3.79 -2.70
N LEU A 128 -2.81 -4.91 -3.30
CA LEU A 128 -4.14 -5.51 -3.08
C LEU A 128 -4.17 -6.29 -1.76
N SER A 129 -5.16 -6.03 -0.93
CA SER A 129 -5.63 -6.96 0.11
C SER A 129 -7.10 -6.71 0.40
N LEU A 130 -7.93 -7.48 -0.28
CA LEU A 130 -9.28 -7.80 0.16
C LEU A 130 -9.30 -9.30 0.43
N GLU A 131 -9.11 -9.68 1.69
CA GLU A 131 -9.75 -10.85 2.28
C GLU A 131 -10.04 -10.51 3.74
N TRP A 132 -11.26 -10.86 4.16
CA TRP A 132 -11.87 -10.69 5.48
C TRP A 132 -10.96 -11.06 6.65
#